data_AF-A0A5P3XI87-F1
#
_entry.id   AF-A0A5P3XI87-F1
#
_cell.length_a   1.000
_cell.length_b   1.000
_cell.length_c   1.000
_cell.angle_alpha   90.00
_cell.angle_beta   90.00
_cell.angle_gamma   90.00
#
_symmetry.space_group_name_H-M   'P 1'
#
loop_
_entity.id
_entity.type
_entity.pdbx_description
1 polymer ?
#
loop_
_entity_poly.entity_id
_entity_poly.type
_entity_poly.pdbx_seq_one_letter_code
_entity_poly.pdbx_strand_id
1 'polypeptide(L)'
;MKTIEFNKLRKVANHEVNNRLNDKNIKDISSYEFNKYIKIDEILDLKVVKNTKFESRKIKDMQFENIEFINCSFENSIFINCKFNKVRFIDCNFKNSVLRYTQLNNLITEHSNFKKSIFINCHIDFMTIKDCDLKSFKLTESYIYNLEFDDSLVTKFNEDTFFDELNNESYESCYKFYRTIAYKFQENNLLAKYGEYLYIYKTIERKTLKGIKRFKSDALWLICGYGERPTYALITSLELIFLFTILYLIFGLKIGSEIISYKELFFTEKSANVMIDDFVRAFHFSIVTFTTVGYGDITPFGYSIFLSGIEMFLGVTMVGIWTATLARKINR
;
A
#
# COMPACT_ATOMS: atom_id res chain seq x y z
N MET A 1 9.63 -10.73 1.05
CA MET A 1 9.51 -9.58 0.14
C MET A 1 8.97 -8.42 0.96
N LYS A 2 9.68 -7.30 1.11
CA LYS A 2 9.36 -6.28 2.13
C LYS A 2 8.00 -5.64 1.88
N THR A 3 6.97 -6.20 2.50
CA THR A 3 5.71 -5.55 2.82
C THR A 3 5.99 -4.49 3.89
N ILE A 4 5.21 -3.41 3.93
CA ILE A 4 5.26 -2.46 5.05
C ILE A 4 5.12 -3.22 6.38
N GLU A 5 6.13 -3.12 7.24
CA GLU A 5 6.12 -3.73 8.57
C GLU A 5 5.31 -2.84 9.55
N PHE A 6 4.00 -2.78 9.35
CA PHE A 6 3.09 -1.91 10.12
C PHE A 6 3.33 -2.01 11.63
N ASN A 7 3.43 -3.22 12.17
CA ASN A 7 3.68 -3.45 13.61
C ASN A 7 5.00 -2.83 14.10
N LYS A 8 6.06 -2.85 13.30
CA LYS A 8 7.34 -2.24 13.66
C LYS A 8 7.23 -0.71 13.64
N LEU A 9 6.61 -0.16 12.61
CA LEU A 9 6.42 1.28 12.47
C LEU A 9 5.49 1.86 13.54
N ARG A 10 4.43 1.14 13.93
CA ARG A 10 3.58 1.47 15.09
C ARG A 10 4.38 1.52 16.38
N LYS A 11 5.26 0.54 16.63
CA LYS A 11 6.13 0.55 17.83
C LYS A 11 7.05 1.77 17.86
N VAL A 12 7.63 2.14 16.72
CA VAL A 12 8.48 3.35 16.60
C VAL A 12 7.66 4.61 16.86
N ALA A 13 6.49 4.76 16.25
CA ALA A 13 5.60 5.91 16.46
C ALA A 13 5.18 6.02 17.93
N ASN A 14 4.76 4.92 18.55
CA ASN A 14 4.40 4.87 19.97
C ASN A 14 5.57 5.26 20.88
N HIS A 15 6.79 4.79 20.58
CA HIS A 15 7.97 5.19 21.33
C HIS A 15 8.24 6.69 21.24
N GLU A 16 8.16 7.28 20.03
CA GLU A 16 8.30 8.72 19.84
C GLU A 16 7.21 9.52 20.58
N VAL A 17 5.96 9.06 20.54
CA VAL A 17 4.84 9.67 21.28
C VAL A 17 5.10 9.63 22.78
N ASN A 18 5.53 8.49 23.32
CA ASN A 18 5.84 8.36 24.74
C ASN A 18 6.98 9.27 25.18
N ASN A 19 8.03 9.41 24.36
CA ASN A 19 9.13 10.33 24.64
C ASN A 19 8.63 11.79 24.69
N ARG A 20 7.77 12.21 23.76
CA ARG A 20 7.18 13.56 23.74
C ARG A 20 6.25 13.79 24.93
N LEU A 21 5.41 12.80 25.29
CA LEU A 21 4.51 12.90 26.44
C LEU A 21 5.24 13.08 27.77
N ASN A 22 6.46 12.56 27.87
CA ASN A 22 7.32 12.64 29.06
C ASN A 22 8.25 13.87 29.06
N ASP A 23 8.21 14.71 28.03
CA ASP A 23 9.02 15.93 27.97
C ASP A 23 8.52 16.96 29.01
N LYS A 24 9.37 17.26 29.98
CA LYS A 24 9.09 18.20 31.07
C LYS A 24 8.96 19.66 30.60
N ASN A 25 9.42 19.99 29.40
CA ASN A 25 9.29 21.33 28.84
C ASN A 25 7.87 21.64 28.36
N ILE A 26 7.05 20.61 28.16
CA ILE A 26 5.67 20.77 27.68
C ILE A 26 4.76 21.11 28.86
N LYS A 27 4.15 22.29 28.84
CA LYS A 27 3.30 22.80 29.91
C LYS A 27 1.82 22.64 29.56
N ASP A 28 1.01 22.24 30.52
CA ASP A 28 -0.45 22.26 30.35
C ASP A 28 -0.94 23.70 30.13
N ILE A 29 -1.92 23.88 29.24
CA ILE A 29 -2.66 25.14 29.06
C ILE A 29 -4.13 24.89 29.40
N SER A 30 -4.69 25.74 30.26
CA SER A 30 -6.09 25.63 30.64
C SER A 30 -7.01 26.13 29.52
N SER A 31 -8.24 25.60 29.45
CA SER A 31 -9.28 26.10 28.53
C SER A 31 -9.55 27.58 28.73
N TYR A 32 -9.52 28.04 29.98
CA TYR A 32 -9.67 29.46 30.29
C TYR A 32 -8.54 30.31 29.70
N GLU A 33 -7.29 29.87 29.82
CA GLU A 33 -6.14 30.58 29.25
C GLU A 33 -6.18 30.59 27.72
N PHE A 34 -6.51 29.46 27.10
CA PHE A 34 -6.62 29.36 25.64
C PHE A 34 -7.74 30.24 25.07
N ASN A 35 -8.90 30.27 25.74
CA ASN A 35 -10.06 31.03 25.25
C ASN A 35 -9.81 32.55 25.19
N LYS A 36 -8.82 33.09 25.92
CA LYS A 36 -8.43 34.51 25.83
C LYS A 36 -7.90 34.92 24.46
N TYR A 37 -7.42 33.96 23.66
CA TYR A 37 -6.87 34.21 22.33
C TYR A 37 -7.93 34.14 21.23
N ILE A 38 -9.13 33.64 21.54
CA ILE A 38 -10.21 33.49 20.58
C ILE A 38 -10.92 34.84 20.41
N LYS A 39 -10.98 35.29 19.17
CA LYS A 39 -11.76 36.46 18.74
C LYS A 39 -12.90 36.00 17.84
N ILE A 40 -13.91 36.84 17.68
CA ILE A 40 -14.99 36.62 16.71
C ILE A 40 -14.70 37.50 15.50
N ASP A 41 -14.73 36.91 14.31
CA ASP A 41 -14.74 37.64 13.05
C ASP A 41 -16.20 37.87 12.65
N GLU A 42 -16.68 39.11 12.83
CA GLU A 42 -18.09 39.48 12.64
C GLU A 42 -18.55 39.37 11.18
N ILE A 43 -17.63 39.47 10.21
CA ILE A 43 -17.97 39.42 8.78
C ILE A 43 -18.23 37.97 8.34
N LEU A 44 -17.41 37.05 8.84
CA LEU A 44 -17.46 35.64 8.48
C LEU A 44 -18.28 34.79 9.47
N ASP A 45 -18.75 35.40 10.57
CA ASP A 45 -19.47 34.75 11.67
C ASP A 45 -18.77 33.48 12.18
N LEU A 46 -17.46 33.61 12.46
CA LEU A 46 -16.63 32.50 12.93
C LEU A 46 -15.62 32.93 13.98
N LYS A 47 -15.11 31.96 14.75
CA LYS A 47 -14.05 32.19 15.74
C LYS A 47 -12.71 32.23 15.03
N VAL A 48 -11.81 33.12 15.44
CA VAL A 48 -10.44 33.18 14.89
C VAL A 48 -9.39 33.35 15.98
N VAL A 49 -8.27 32.67 15.79
CA VAL A 49 -7.02 32.91 16.51
C VAL A 49 -5.95 33.24 15.48
N LYS A 50 -5.31 34.41 15.62
CA LYS A 50 -4.27 34.89 14.68
C LYS A 50 -2.93 35.07 15.40
N ASN A 51 -1.83 34.78 14.71
CA ASN A 51 -0.45 35.16 15.12
C ASN A 51 -0.07 34.75 16.55
N THR A 52 -0.55 33.59 17.01
CA THR A 52 -0.37 33.16 18.42
C THR A 52 0.54 31.94 18.51
N LYS A 53 1.44 31.95 19.51
CA LYS A 53 2.37 30.84 19.77
C LYS A 53 1.90 30.01 20.97
N PHE A 54 1.38 28.83 20.68
CA PHE A 54 1.04 27.78 21.64
C PHE A 54 2.10 26.68 21.64
N GLU A 55 3.38 27.04 21.59
CA GLU A 55 4.50 26.11 21.49
C GLU A 55 4.75 25.36 22.81
N SER A 56 5.08 24.07 22.70
CA SER A 56 5.34 23.20 23.85
C SER A 56 4.19 23.26 24.87
N ARG A 57 2.95 23.18 24.37
CA ARG A 57 1.74 23.16 25.19
C ARG A 57 1.04 21.82 25.13
N LYS A 58 0.53 21.39 26.27
CA LYS A 58 -0.35 20.23 26.39
C LYS A 58 -1.79 20.72 26.52
N ILE A 59 -2.57 20.44 25.49
CA ILE A 59 -3.96 20.85 25.33
C ILE A 59 -4.80 19.58 25.50
N LYS A 60 -5.60 19.52 26.56
CA LYS A 60 -6.43 18.36 26.87
C LYS A 60 -7.90 18.72 26.84
N ASP A 61 -8.73 17.79 26.38
CA ASP A 61 -10.19 17.84 26.51
C ASP A 61 -10.83 19.11 25.92
N MET A 62 -10.17 19.74 24.95
CA MET A 62 -10.68 20.97 24.32
C MET A 62 -11.58 20.65 23.13
N GLN A 63 -12.62 21.46 22.97
CA GLN A 63 -13.54 21.40 21.85
C GLN A 63 -13.41 22.68 21.04
N PHE A 64 -13.01 22.52 19.79
CA PHE A 64 -12.86 23.57 18.80
C PHE A 64 -13.99 23.44 17.78
N GLU A 65 -14.86 24.44 17.75
CA GLU A 65 -16.02 24.47 16.87
C GLU A 65 -16.05 25.76 16.06
N ASN A 66 -16.14 25.62 14.74
CA ASN A 66 -16.25 26.73 13.79
C ASN A 66 -15.16 27.79 14.03
N ILE A 67 -13.89 27.36 13.98
CA ILE A 67 -12.75 28.20 14.33
C ILE A 67 -11.62 28.11 13.30
N GLU A 68 -11.04 29.25 12.98
CA GLU A 68 -9.85 29.36 12.14
C GLU A 68 -8.62 29.74 12.98
N PHE A 69 -7.52 29.06 12.74
CA PHE A 69 -6.21 29.38 13.28
C PHE A 69 -5.33 29.85 12.13
N ILE A 70 -4.84 31.08 12.21
CA ILE A 70 -4.08 31.71 11.13
C ILE A 70 -2.71 32.12 11.66
N ASN A 71 -1.64 31.67 11.00
CA ASN A 71 -0.26 31.94 11.39
C ASN A 71 0.01 31.63 12.88
N CYS A 72 -0.52 30.51 13.36
CA CYS A 72 -0.35 30.05 14.73
C CYS A 72 0.71 28.95 14.83
N SER A 73 1.44 28.91 15.94
CA SER A 73 2.46 27.89 16.19
C SER A 73 2.01 26.95 17.31
N PHE A 74 1.99 25.65 17.01
CA PHE A 74 1.75 24.53 17.90
C PHE A 74 2.96 23.58 17.88
N GLU A 75 4.16 24.11 17.61
CA GLU A 75 5.39 23.31 17.59
C GLU A 75 5.64 22.65 18.95
N ASN A 76 5.99 21.36 18.92
CA ASN A 76 6.17 20.49 20.10
C ASN A 76 4.93 20.37 21.00
N SER A 77 3.74 20.75 20.53
CA SER A 77 2.52 20.70 21.34
C SER A 77 1.80 19.36 21.25
N ILE A 78 1.08 19.03 22.30
CA ILE A 78 0.37 17.75 22.45
C ILE A 78 -1.10 18.03 22.67
N PHE A 79 -1.94 17.49 21.80
CA PHE A 79 -3.39 17.49 21.93
C PHE A 79 -3.85 16.10 22.39
N ILE A 80 -4.62 16.04 23.47
CA ILE A 80 -5.15 14.78 24.01
C ILE A 80 -6.66 14.89 24.18
N ASN A 81 -7.40 13.94 23.62
CA ASN A 81 -8.86 13.87 23.78
C ASN A 81 -9.58 15.16 23.34
N CYS A 82 -9.04 15.84 22.33
CA CYS A 82 -9.63 17.05 21.78
C CYS A 82 -10.65 16.72 20.68
N LYS A 83 -11.54 17.67 20.40
CA LYS A 83 -12.48 17.60 19.29
C LYS A 83 -12.31 18.82 18.39
N PHE A 84 -12.15 18.59 17.11
CA PHE A 84 -12.10 19.61 16.08
C PHE A 84 -13.30 19.41 15.16
N ASN A 85 -14.20 20.39 15.12
CA ASN A 85 -15.38 20.38 14.26
C ASN A 85 -15.43 21.67 13.44
N LYS A 86 -15.31 21.55 12.10
CA LYS A 86 -15.22 22.69 11.18
C LYS A 86 -14.08 23.63 11.58
N VAL A 87 -12.86 23.09 11.59
CA VAL A 87 -11.65 23.83 11.97
C VAL A 87 -10.75 24.02 10.77
N ARG A 88 -10.19 25.22 10.62
CA ARG A 88 -9.17 25.54 9.63
C ARG A 88 -7.85 25.91 10.28
N PHE A 89 -6.75 25.32 9.80
CA PHE A 89 -5.39 25.73 10.10
C PHE A 89 -4.76 26.33 8.84
N ILE A 90 -4.45 27.62 8.86
CA ILE A 90 -3.87 28.35 7.73
C ILE A 90 -2.50 28.87 8.16
N ASP A 91 -1.46 28.55 7.40
CA ASP A 91 -0.07 28.95 7.68
C ASP A 91 0.40 28.57 9.10
N CYS A 92 -0.10 27.45 9.64
CA CYS A 92 0.19 27.04 11.00
C CYS A 92 1.41 26.11 11.09
N ASN A 93 2.11 26.15 12.22
CA ASN A 93 3.26 25.27 12.48
C ASN A 93 2.91 24.21 13.52
N PHE A 94 2.82 22.96 13.09
CA PHE A 94 2.58 21.76 13.90
C PHE A 94 3.81 20.86 14.00
N LYS A 95 5.00 21.38 13.68
CA LYS A 95 6.23 20.59 13.71
C LYS A 95 6.39 19.86 15.04
N ASN A 96 6.68 18.56 14.97
CA ASN A 96 6.87 17.68 16.12
C ASN A 96 5.66 17.58 17.10
N SER A 97 4.49 18.08 16.71
CA SER A 97 3.28 17.98 17.53
C SER A 97 2.75 16.54 17.60
N VAL A 98 1.91 16.26 18.59
CA VAL A 98 1.20 14.99 18.74
C VAL A 98 -0.29 15.26 18.91
N LEU A 99 -1.12 14.59 18.13
CA LEU A 99 -2.56 14.51 18.36
C LEU A 99 -2.90 13.08 18.76
N ARG A 100 -3.49 12.91 19.94
CA ARG A 100 -3.79 11.59 20.51
C ARG A 100 -5.24 11.52 20.99
N TYR A 101 -5.96 10.46 20.61
CA TYR A 101 -7.38 10.29 20.96
C TYR A 101 -8.28 11.44 20.51
N THR A 102 -7.93 12.07 19.39
CA THR A 102 -8.58 13.31 18.92
C THR A 102 -9.60 13.00 17.83
N GLN A 103 -10.75 13.68 17.88
CA GLN A 103 -11.78 13.65 16.81
C GLN A 103 -11.56 14.82 15.85
N LEU A 104 -11.44 14.53 14.56
CA LEU A 104 -11.14 15.48 13.48
C LEU A 104 -12.27 15.44 12.43
N ASN A 105 -13.22 16.36 12.58
CA ASN A 105 -14.43 16.44 11.77
C ASN A 105 -14.42 17.73 10.95
N ASN A 106 -14.42 17.63 9.63
CA ASN A 106 -14.29 18.77 8.71
C ASN A 106 -13.07 19.64 9.05
N LEU A 107 -11.91 18.98 9.20
CA LEU A 107 -10.63 19.65 9.41
C LEU A 107 -10.03 20.04 8.05
N ILE A 108 -9.66 21.30 7.87
CA ILE A 108 -8.96 21.77 6.68
C ILE A 108 -7.61 22.35 7.12
N THR A 109 -6.53 21.97 6.45
CA THR A 109 -5.19 22.50 6.72
C THR A 109 -4.56 23.02 5.44
N GLU A 110 -4.12 24.27 5.46
CA GLU A 110 -3.62 25.00 4.29
C GLU A 110 -2.22 25.54 4.60
N HIS A 111 -1.25 25.31 3.70
CA HIS A 111 0.11 25.86 3.77
C HIS A 111 0.84 25.61 5.10
N SER A 112 0.42 24.57 5.83
CA SER A 112 0.82 24.33 7.21
C SER A 112 1.94 23.30 7.31
N ASN A 113 2.77 23.42 8.35
CA ASN A 113 3.93 22.55 8.57
C ASN A 113 3.63 21.47 9.60
N PHE A 114 3.54 20.22 9.17
CA PHE A 114 3.30 19.04 10.01
C PHE A 114 4.52 18.11 10.07
N LYS A 115 5.73 18.65 9.83
CA LYS A 115 6.97 17.86 9.91
C LYS A 115 7.07 17.10 11.22
N LYS A 116 7.30 15.79 11.14
CA LYS A 116 7.44 14.91 12.31
C LYS A 116 6.23 14.89 13.25
N SER A 117 5.09 15.47 12.89
CA SER A 117 3.92 15.35 13.75
C SER A 117 3.35 13.94 13.69
N ILE A 118 2.71 13.53 14.78
CA ILE A 118 2.16 12.18 14.93
C ILE A 118 0.69 12.29 15.32
N PHE A 119 -0.17 11.74 14.50
CA PHE A 119 -1.59 11.58 14.78
C PHE A 119 -1.81 10.11 15.13
N ILE A 120 -2.26 9.83 16.35
CA ILE A 120 -2.38 8.47 16.87
C ILE A 120 -3.72 8.27 17.58
N ASN A 121 -4.40 7.15 17.29
CA ASN A 121 -5.72 6.87 17.85
C ASN A 121 -6.72 8.00 17.57
N CYS A 122 -6.67 8.61 16.39
CA CYS A 122 -7.59 9.66 15.98
C CYS A 122 -8.82 9.07 15.26
N HIS A 123 -9.92 9.82 15.29
CA HIS A 123 -11.10 9.57 14.46
C HIS A 123 -11.22 10.70 13.44
N ILE A 124 -11.07 10.39 12.15
CA ILE A 124 -11.04 11.38 11.08
C ILE A 124 -12.23 11.14 10.16
N ASP A 125 -13.22 12.04 10.21
CA ASP A 125 -14.39 11.94 9.34
C ASP A 125 -14.10 12.56 7.96
N PHE A 126 -13.69 13.82 7.98
CA PHE A 126 -13.32 14.58 6.79
C PHE A 126 -12.13 15.46 7.12
N MET A 127 -10.99 15.16 6.49
CA MET A 127 -9.79 15.98 6.56
C MET A 127 -9.29 16.33 5.16
N THR A 128 -9.12 17.63 4.90
CA THR A 128 -8.55 18.13 3.65
C THR A 128 -7.20 18.79 3.93
N ILE A 129 -6.17 18.34 3.23
CA ILE A 129 -4.81 18.86 3.32
C ILE A 129 -4.50 19.61 2.02
N LYS A 130 -4.01 20.85 2.13
CA LYS A 130 -3.65 21.70 0.98
C LYS A 130 -2.25 22.26 1.17
N ASP A 131 -1.35 21.95 0.24
CA ASP A 131 -0.03 22.57 0.10
C ASP A 131 0.82 22.50 1.40
N CYS A 132 0.67 21.42 2.17
CA CYS A 132 1.30 21.27 3.48
C CYS A 132 2.68 20.58 3.41
N ASP A 133 3.45 20.67 4.49
CA ASP A 133 4.69 19.89 4.65
C ASP A 133 4.49 18.74 5.65
N LEU A 134 4.38 17.51 5.14
CA LEU A 134 4.14 16.28 5.88
C LEU A 134 5.37 15.35 5.91
N LYS A 135 6.58 15.90 5.78
CA LYS A 135 7.81 15.09 5.89
C LYS A 135 7.93 14.48 7.29
N SER A 136 8.13 13.16 7.34
CA SER A 136 8.18 12.34 8.56
C SER A 136 6.87 12.39 9.37
N PHE A 137 5.76 12.81 8.78
CA PHE A 137 4.43 12.74 9.39
C PHE A 137 4.01 11.29 9.59
N LYS A 138 3.33 11.01 10.70
CA LYS A 138 2.81 9.66 10.99
C LYS A 138 1.34 9.72 11.37
N LEU A 139 0.53 8.89 10.72
CA LEU A 139 -0.87 8.68 11.05
C LEU A 139 -1.09 7.20 11.36
N THR A 140 -1.29 6.89 12.64
CA THR A 140 -1.25 5.51 13.16
C THR A 140 -2.46 5.19 14.00
N GLU A 141 -2.88 3.92 13.98
CA GLU A 141 -3.95 3.39 14.84
C GLU A 141 -5.23 4.24 14.79
N SER A 142 -5.55 4.86 13.64
CA SER A 142 -6.62 5.84 13.51
C SER A 142 -7.72 5.33 12.59
N TYR A 143 -8.97 5.73 12.88
CA TYR A 143 -10.10 5.51 11.99
C TYR A 143 -10.21 6.68 11.02
N ILE A 144 -10.33 6.41 9.72
CA ILE A 144 -10.31 7.45 8.68
C ILE A 144 -11.42 7.17 7.68
N TYR A 145 -12.46 8.00 7.68
CA TYR A 145 -13.52 7.92 6.69
C TYR A 145 -13.12 8.60 5.38
N ASN A 146 -12.68 9.86 5.43
CA ASN A 146 -12.19 10.59 4.27
C ASN A 146 -10.95 11.46 4.59
N LEU A 147 -9.93 11.33 3.73
CA LEU A 147 -8.71 12.13 3.75
C LEU A 147 -8.38 12.52 2.30
N GLU A 148 -8.38 13.82 2.03
CA GLU A 148 -8.21 14.37 0.70
C GLU A 148 -7.01 15.33 0.66
N PHE A 149 -6.35 15.37 -0.50
CA PHE A 149 -5.35 16.39 -0.81
C PHE A 149 -5.91 17.27 -1.91
N ASP A 150 -6.12 18.55 -1.60
CA ASP A 150 -6.60 19.57 -2.53
C ASP A 150 -5.48 20.57 -2.79
N ASP A 151 -4.46 20.06 -3.47
CA ASP A 151 -3.15 20.70 -3.64
C ASP A 151 -3.14 21.57 -4.90
N SER A 152 -2.74 22.83 -4.77
CA SER A 152 -2.25 23.65 -5.89
C SER A 152 -0.74 23.49 -6.06
N LEU A 153 -0.05 23.13 -4.97
CA LEU A 153 1.35 22.77 -4.86
C LEU A 153 1.46 21.39 -4.20
N VAL A 154 2.48 20.60 -4.55
CA VAL A 154 2.61 19.25 -3.99
C VAL A 154 2.81 19.29 -2.47
N THR A 155 1.86 18.69 -1.71
CA THR A 155 2.05 18.41 -0.29
C THR A 155 3.24 17.46 -0.11
N LYS A 156 4.19 17.86 0.74
CA LYS A 156 5.54 17.27 0.78
C LYS A 156 5.62 16.03 1.66
N PHE A 157 6.05 14.90 1.12
CA PHE A 157 6.36 13.66 1.85
C PHE A 157 7.88 13.38 1.83
N ASN A 158 8.34 12.47 2.69
CA ASN A 158 9.66 11.84 2.59
C ASN A 158 9.57 10.34 2.96
N GLU A 159 10.71 9.65 2.97
CA GLU A 159 10.78 8.21 3.28
C GLU A 159 10.28 7.83 4.69
N ASP A 160 10.29 8.77 5.63
CA ASP A 160 9.81 8.53 7.00
C ASP A 160 8.32 8.82 7.17
N THR A 161 7.67 9.43 6.18
CA THR A 161 6.22 9.64 6.19
C THR A 161 5.51 8.27 6.19
N PHE A 162 4.52 8.12 7.07
CA PHE A 162 3.87 6.85 7.31
C PHE A 162 2.36 6.98 7.57
N PHE A 163 1.59 6.15 6.87
CA PHE A 163 0.16 5.99 7.01
C PHE A 163 -0.13 4.52 7.31
N ASP A 164 -0.81 4.25 8.40
CA ASP A 164 -0.99 2.91 8.94
C ASP A 164 -2.10 2.11 8.24
N GLU A 165 -2.32 0.89 8.73
CA GLU A 165 -3.47 0.07 8.38
C GLU A 165 -4.78 0.72 8.83
N LEU A 166 -5.80 0.72 7.95
CA LEU A 166 -7.14 1.15 8.30
C LEU A 166 -7.96 -0.01 8.86
N ASN A 167 -8.56 0.20 10.03
CA ASN A 167 -9.59 -0.68 10.60
C ASN A 167 -11.00 -0.23 10.16
N ASN A 168 -11.21 0.00 8.85
CA ASN A 168 -12.53 0.38 8.35
C ASN A 168 -13.31 -0.83 7.86
N GLU A 169 -14.65 -0.76 7.95
CA GLU A 169 -15.55 -1.83 7.53
C GLU A 169 -15.66 -1.96 6.00
N SER A 170 -15.49 -0.86 5.26
CA SER A 170 -15.70 -0.83 3.81
C SER A 170 -14.39 -0.92 3.03
N TYR A 171 -14.28 -1.95 2.18
CA TYR A 171 -13.17 -2.08 1.22
C TYR A 171 -13.05 -0.87 0.28
N GLU A 172 -14.17 -0.24 -0.07
CA GLU A 172 -14.22 0.94 -0.94
C GLU A 172 -13.46 2.12 -0.34
N SER A 173 -13.74 2.44 0.92
CA SER A 173 -13.07 3.52 1.64
C SER A 173 -11.58 3.21 1.84
N CYS A 174 -11.25 1.97 2.20
CA CYS A 174 -9.86 1.54 2.37
C CYS A 174 -9.02 1.71 1.10
N TYR A 175 -9.49 1.21 -0.05
CA TYR A 175 -8.68 1.31 -1.26
C TYR A 175 -8.59 2.75 -1.77
N LYS A 176 -9.64 3.57 -1.60
CA LYS A 176 -9.60 5.01 -1.94
C LYS A 176 -8.55 5.74 -1.12
N PHE A 177 -8.50 5.50 0.19
CA PHE A 177 -7.46 6.02 1.06
C PHE A 177 -6.06 5.62 0.58
N TYR A 178 -5.79 4.33 0.40
CA TYR A 178 -4.46 3.88 -0.03
C TYR A 178 -4.08 4.36 -1.43
N ARG A 179 -5.06 4.49 -2.33
CA ARG A 179 -4.85 5.10 -3.65
C ARG A 179 -4.36 6.54 -3.50
N THR A 180 -5.06 7.34 -2.71
CA THR A 180 -4.70 8.73 -2.43
C THR A 180 -3.28 8.82 -1.87
N ILE A 181 -2.94 8.00 -0.88
CA ILE A 181 -1.61 7.98 -0.28
C ILE A 181 -0.53 7.55 -1.29
N ALA A 182 -0.78 6.48 -2.06
CA ALA A 182 0.17 5.98 -3.07
C ALA A 182 0.52 7.07 -4.09
N TYR A 183 -0.48 7.70 -4.70
CA TYR A 183 -0.23 8.75 -5.69
C TYR A 183 0.45 9.98 -5.08
N LYS A 184 0.19 10.31 -3.82
CA LYS A 184 0.92 11.39 -3.13
C LYS A 184 2.41 11.07 -2.92
N PHE A 185 2.76 9.80 -2.63
CA PHE A 185 4.16 9.35 -2.66
C PHE A 185 4.77 9.44 -4.06
N GLN A 186 4.00 9.11 -5.12
CA GLN A 186 4.47 9.22 -6.50
C GLN A 186 4.77 10.67 -6.89
N GLU A 187 3.90 11.62 -6.56
CA GLU A 187 4.10 13.06 -6.80
C GLU A 187 5.37 13.60 -6.11
N ASN A 188 5.77 12.98 -5.00
CA ASN A 188 7.01 13.29 -4.28
C ASN A 188 8.24 12.51 -4.79
N ASN A 189 8.11 11.74 -5.88
CA ASN A 189 9.16 10.85 -6.43
C ASN A 189 9.66 9.76 -5.46
N LEU A 190 8.83 9.35 -4.48
CA LEU A 190 9.16 8.32 -3.49
C LEU A 190 8.68 6.95 -3.99
N LEU A 191 9.35 6.45 -5.03
CA LEU A 191 8.86 5.32 -5.82
C LEU A 191 8.82 3.98 -5.06
N ALA A 192 9.71 3.78 -4.09
CA ALA A 192 9.69 2.60 -3.23
C ALA A 192 8.42 2.57 -2.37
N LYS A 193 8.08 3.68 -1.71
CA LYS A 193 6.86 3.83 -0.91
C LYS A 193 5.62 3.75 -1.78
N TYR A 194 5.62 4.44 -2.93
CA TYR A 194 4.55 4.35 -3.91
C TYR A 194 4.22 2.90 -4.26
N GLY A 195 5.23 2.09 -4.61
CA GLY A 195 5.02 0.68 -4.96
C GLY A 195 4.38 -0.15 -3.85
N GLU A 196 4.78 0.08 -2.60
CA GLU A 196 4.20 -0.61 -1.44
C GLU A 196 2.72 -0.25 -1.20
N TYR A 197 2.39 1.05 -1.19
CA TYR A 197 1.00 1.49 -1.03
C TYR A 197 0.13 1.15 -2.26
N LEU A 198 0.70 1.20 -3.46
CA LEU A 198 0.03 0.79 -4.71
C LEU A 198 -0.40 -0.68 -4.64
N TYR A 199 0.49 -1.56 -4.17
CA TYR A 199 0.20 -2.99 -4.04
C TYR A 199 -0.95 -3.24 -3.04
N ILE A 200 -0.93 -2.55 -1.89
CA ILE A 200 -2.01 -2.64 -0.89
C ILE A 200 -3.33 -2.15 -1.49
N TYR A 201 -3.34 -0.96 -2.08
CA TYR A 201 -4.49 -0.37 -2.76
C TYR A 201 -5.07 -1.35 -3.79
N LYS A 202 -4.27 -1.87 -4.73
CA LYS A 202 -4.75 -2.77 -5.78
C LYS A 202 -5.29 -4.09 -5.23
N THR A 203 -4.68 -4.62 -4.19
CA THR A 203 -5.14 -5.85 -3.54
C THR A 203 -6.52 -5.67 -2.88
N ILE A 204 -6.78 -4.50 -2.30
CA ILE A 204 -8.08 -4.16 -1.69
C ILE A 204 -9.12 -3.82 -2.77
N GLU A 205 -8.77 -2.98 -3.75
CA GLU A 205 -9.63 -2.64 -4.91
C GLU A 205 -10.11 -3.91 -5.61
N ARG A 206 -9.22 -4.90 -5.78
CA ARG A 206 -9.59 -6.19 -6.36
C ARG A 206 -10.80 -6.82 -5.67
N LYS A 207 -10.94 -6.72 -4.34
CA LYS A 207 -12.07 -7.27 -3.56
C LYS A 207 -13.40 -6.58 -3.86
N THR A 208 -13.40 -5.37 -4.40
CA THR A 208 -14.63 -4.64 -4.77
C THR A 208 -15.07 -4.89 -6.22
N LEU A 209 -14.15 -5.34 -7.09
CA LEU A 209 -14.43 -5.59 -8.51
C LEU A 209 -15.30 -6.82 -8.74
N LYS A 210 -16.11 -6.78 -9.82
CA LYS A 210 -16.96 -7.89 -10.30
C LYS A 210 -16.75 -8.17 -11.78
N GLY A 211 -17.13 -9.37 -12.23
CA GLY A 211 -17.12 -9.78 -13.64
C GLY A 211 -15.75 -9.67 -14.31
N ILE A 212 -15.72 -9.18 -15.56
CA ILE A 212 -14.49 -9.06 -16.37
C ILE A 212 -13.41 -8.19 -15.72
N LYS A 213 -13.81 -7.17 -14.94
CA LYS A 213 -12.86 -6.28 -14.24
C LYS A 213 -12.12 -7.04 -13.14
N ARG A 214 -12.84 -7.91 -12.43
CA ARG A 214 -12.26 -8.78 -11.40
C ARG A 214 -11.27 -9.77 -12.02
N PHE A 215 -11.68 -10.45 -13.09
CA PHE A 215 -10.82 -11.38 -13.83
C PHE A 215 -9.51 -10.74 -14.29
N LYS A 216 -9.57 -9.55 -14.91
CA LYS A 216 -8.36 -8.80 -15.32
C LYS A 216 -7.44 -8.49 -14.13
N SER A 217 -8.02 -8.10 -13.00
CA SER A 217 -7.26 -7.79 -11.78
C SER A 217 -6.64 -9.03 -11.14
N ASP A 218 -7.36 -10.16 -11.12
CA ASP A 218 -6.83 -11.45 -10.65
C ASP A 218 -5.68 -11.92 -11.54
N ALA A 219 -5.79 -11.81 -12.87
CA ALA A 219 -4.71 -12.16 -13.79
C ALA A 219 -3.45 -11.30 -13.57
N LEU A 220 -3.59 -9.98 -13.44
CA LEU A 220 -2.46 -9.07 -13.15
C LEU A 220 -1.84 -9.33 -11.78
N TRP A 221 -2.65 -9.71 -10.79
CA TRP A 221 -2.15 -10.09 -9.48
C TRP A 221 -1.36 -11.39 -9.53
N LEU A 222 -1.89 -12.42 -10.20
CA LEU A 222 -1.26 -13.73 -10.31
C LEU A 222 0.06 -13.63 -11.09
N ILE A 223 0.03 -13.06 -12.30
CA ILE A 223 1.17 -13.03 -13.22
C ILE A 223 2.35 -12.21 -12.68
N CYS A 224 2.10 -11.08 -12.02
CA CYS A 224 3.18 -10.17 -11.66
C CYS A 224 2.99 -9.40 -10.34
N GLY A 225 1.96 -9.73 -9.56
CA GLY A 225 1.64 -9.02 -8.31
C GLY A 225 1.44 -7.53 -8.54
N TYR A 226 0.69 -7.16 -9.60
CA TYR A 226 0.54 -5.78 -10.08
C TYR A 226 1.86 -5.10 -10.51
N GLY A 227 2.87 -5.92 -10.82
CA GLY A 227 4.22 -5.55 -11.17
C GLY A 227 5.12 -5.13 -9.99
N GLU A 228 4.59 -5.12 -8.77
CA GLU A 228 5.34 -4.71 -7.57
C GLU A 228 5.99 -5.91 -6.84
N ARG A 229 5.64 -7.13 -7.25
CA ARG A 229 6.11 -8.38 -6.64
C ARG A 229 6.66 -9.34 -7.70
N PRO A 230 7.90 -9.17 -8.19
CA PRO A 230 8.54 -10.09 -9.15
C PRO A 230 8.50 -11.58 -8.76
N THR A 231 8.41 -11.93 -7.48
CA THR A 231 8.28 -13.34 -7.05
C THR A 231 7.02 -14.02 -7.57
N TYR A 232 5.95 -13.26 -7.85
CA TYR A 232 4.71 -13.80 -8.42
C TYR A 232 4.92 -14.32 -9.84
N ALA A 233 5.76 -13.63 -10.62
CA ALA A 233 6.12 -14.10 -11.96
C ALA A 233 6.87 -15.43 -11.90
N LEU A 234 7.80 -15.60 -10.95
CA LEU A 234 8.51 -16.87 -10.75
C LEU A 234 7.58 -18.01 -10.32
N ILE A 235 6.70 -17.75 -9.37
CA ILE A 235 5.74 -18.76 -8.88
C ILE A 235 4.79 -19.16 -10.01
N THR A 236 4.22 -18.19 -10.74
CA THR A 236 3.34 -18.45 -11.89
C THR A 236 4.06 -19.23 -12.99
N SER A 237 5.32 -18.91 -13.28
CA SER A 237 6.12 -19.68 -14.23
C SER A 237 6.26 -21.14 -13.81
N LEU A 238 6.51 -21.40 -12.53
CA LEU A 238 6.61 -22.76 -11.99
C LEU A 238 5.26 -23.49 -12.06
N GLU A 239 4.16 -22.83 -11.73
CA GLU A 239 2.80 -23.39 -11.86
C GLU A 239 2.46 -23.75 -13.30
N LEU A 240 2.85 -22.90 -14.27
CA LEU A 240 2.68 -23.19 -15.70
C LEU A 240 3.50 -24.41 -16.13
N ILE A 241 4.77 -24.50 -15.72
CA ILE A 241 5.62 -25.67 -15.99
C ILE A 241 4.96 -26.95 -15.45
N PHE A 242 4.46 -26.94 -14.21
CA PHE A 242 3.75 -28.10 -13.66
C PHE A 242 2.46 -28.43 -14.42
N LEU A 243 1.69 -27.42 -14.82
CA LEU A 243 0.48 -27.60 -15.62
C LEU A 243 0.80 -28.28 -16.96
N PHE A 244 1.80 -27.76 -17.69
CA PHE A 244 2.20 -28.32 -18.99
C PHE A 244 2.81 -29.71 -18.86
N THR A 245 3.55 -29.99 -17.79
CA THR A 245 4.03 -31.34 -17.45
C THR A 245 2.88 -32.34 -17.42
N ILE A 246 1.79 -32.02 -16.72
CA ILE A 246 0.60 -32.88 -16.64
C ILE A 246 -0.06 -33.02 -18.02
N LEU A 247 -0.18 -31.92 -18.77
CA LEU A 247 -0.75 -31.95 -20.12
C LEU A 247 0.08 -32.84 -21.06
N TYR A 248 1.40 -32.79 -20.99
CA TYR A 248 2.28 -33.63 -21.81
C TYR A 248 2.18 -35.11 -21.45
N LEU A 249 2.01 -35.45 -20.18
CA LEU A 249 1.71 -36.83 -19.80
C LEU A 249 0.40 -37.31 -20.45
N ILE A 250 -0.64 -36.47 -20.49
CA ILE A 250 -1.94 -36.80 -21.08
C ILE A 250 -1.87 -36.91 -22.61
N PHE A 251 -1.25 -35.95 -23.30
CA PHE A 251 -1.30 -35.83 -24.76
C PHE A 251 -0.13 -36.51 -25.48
N GLY A 252 0.99 -36.64 -24.79
CA GLY A 252 2.09 -37.54 -25.14
C GLY A 252 3.39 -36.85 -25.54
N LEU A 253 4.50 -37.50 -25.24
CA LEU A 253 5.87 -37.13 -25.61
C LEU A 253 6.54 -38.29 -26.33
N LYS A 254 7.48 -37.98 -27.22
CA LYS A 254 8.27 -38.95 -27.97
C LYS A 254 9.74 -38.86 -27.56
N ILE A 255 10.31 -40.01 -27.20
CA ILE A 255 11.71 -40.17 -26.80
C ILE A 255 12.32 -41.26 -27.66
N GLY A 256 13.10 -40.86 -28.67
CA GLY A 256 13.59 -41.80 -29.69
C GLY A 256 12.42 -42.49 -30.42
N SER A 257 12.28 -43.80 -30.22
CA SER A 257 11.16 -44.61 -30.76
C SER A 257 9.99 -44.79 -29.79
N GLU A 258 10.16 -44.44 -28.52
CA GLU A 258 9.15 -44.63 -27.48
C GLU A 258 8.20 -43.44 -27.38
N ILE A 259 6.94 -43.72 -27.06
CA ILE A 259 5.91 -42.70 -26.82
C ILE A 259 5.42 -42.83 -25.39
N ILE A 260 5.63 -41.79 -24.59
CA ILE A 260 5.02 -41.65 -23.27
C ILE A 260 3.66 -40.99 -23.48
N SER A 261 2.56 -41.70 -23.22
CA SER A 261 1.21 -41.14 -23.25
C SER A 261 0.33 -41.85 -22.23
N TYR A 262 -0.39 -41.05 -21.44
CA TYR A 262 -1.30 -41.48 -20.38
C TYR A 262 -2.77 -41.30 -20.80
N LYS A 263 -3.05 -41.03 -22.08
CA LYS A 263 -4.42 -40.85 -22.59
C LYS A 263 -5.29 -42.10 -22.42
N GLU A 264 -4.68 -43.28 -22.47
CA GLU A 264 -5.33 -44.59 -22.36
C GLU A 264 -5.09 -45.24 -20.99
N LEU A 265 -5.00 -44.44 -19.92
CA LEU A 265 -4.68 -44.89 -18.56
C LEU A 265 -5.67 -45.90 -17.94
N PHE A 266 -6.77 -46.22 -18.62
CA PHE A 266 -7.78 -47.13 -18.09
C PHE A 266 -7.42 -48.62 -18.24
N PHE A 267 -6.35 -49.00 -18.97
CA PHE A 267 -6.13 -50.40 -19.36
C PHE A 267 -4.77 -51.02 -18.99
N THR A 268 -3.80 -50.29 -18.42
CA THR A 268 -2.48 -50.89 -18.07
C THR A 268 -1.95 -50.40 -16.73
N GLU A 269 -1.70 -51.34 -15.80
CA GLU A 269 -0.98 -51.05 -14.55
C GLU A 269 0.50 -50.80 -14.84
N LYS A 270 0.93 -49.53 -14.83
CA LYS A 270 2.36 -49.17 -14.83
C LYS A 270 2.91 -49.22 -13.41
N SER A 271 4.16 -49.65 -13.26
CA SER A 271 4.86 -49.57 -11.97
C SER A 271 5.07 -48.10 -11.54
N ALA A 272 5.03 -47.84 -10.23
CA ALA A 272 5.22 -46.49 -9.69
C ALA A 272 6.56 -45.86 -10.11
N ASN A 273 7.62 -46.65 -10.21
CA ASN A 273 8.95 -46.16 -10.62
C ASN A 273 8.94 -45.63 -12.07
N VAL A 274 8.22 -46.31 -12.98
CA VAL A 274 8.07 -45.87 -14.37
C VAL A 274 7.25 -44.59 -14.44
N MET A 275 6.19 -44.47 -13.63
CA MET A 275 5.39 -43.24 -13.58
C MET A 275 6.19 -42.04 -13.08
N ILE A 276 7.07 -42.25 -12.09
CA ILE A 276 7.96 -41.20 -11.59
C ILE A 276 8.98 -40.79 -12.67
N ASP A 277 9.59 -41.76 -13.36
CA ASP A 277 10.54 -41.48 -14.46
C ASP A 277 9.86 -40.71 -15.61
N ASP A 278 8.67 -41.15 -16.02
CA ASP A 278 7.86 -40.47 -17.03
C ASP A 278 7.52 -39.03 -16.62
N PHE A 279 7.15 -38.82 -15.35
CA PHE A 279 6.89 -37.47 -14.81
C PHE A 279 8.15 -36.59 -14.84
N VAL A 280 9.30 -37.12 -14.39
CA VAL A 280 10.56 -36.37 -14.39
C VAL A 280 10.97 -35.97 -15.81
N ARG A 281 10.80 -36.87 -16.78
CA ARG A 281 11.06 -36.58 -18.21
C ARG A 281 10.10 -35.54 -18.78
N ALA A 282 8.81 -35.64 -18.47
CA ALA A 282 7.82 -34.65 -18.89
C ALA A 282 8.08 -33.28 -18.26
N PHE A 283 8.49 -33.25 -17.00
CA PHE A 283 8.86 -32.03 -16.27
C PHE A 283 10.11 -31.40 -16.86
N HIS A 284 11.14 -32.20 -17.17
CA HIS A 284 12.33 -31.75 -17.89
C HIS A 284 11.96 -31.12 -19.24
N PHE A 285 11.13 -31.81 -20.04
CA PHE A 285 10.67 -31.28 -21.32
C PHE A 285 9.91 -29.96 -21.18
N SER A 286 9.04 -29.83 -20.18
CA SER A 286 8.31 -28.59 -19.89
C SER A 286 9.24 -27.45 -19.48
N ILE A 287 10.25 -27.68 -18.62
CA ILE A 287 11.26 -26.66 -18.27
C ILE A 287 11.98 -26.15 -19.52
N VAL A 288 12.48 -27.05 -20.35
CA VAL A 288 13.29 -26.74 -21.53
C VAL A 288 12.46 -26.02 -22.60
N THR A 289 11.19 -26.41 -22.74
CA THR A 289 10.21 -25.76 -23.62
C THR A 289 9.85 -24.37 -23.13
N PHE A 290 9.52 -24.23 -21.84
CA PHE A 290 9.17 -22.95 -21.22
C PHE A 290 10.33 -21.95 -21.26
N THR A 291 11.56 -22.41 -21.02
CA THR A 291 12.77 -21.57 -21.11
C THR A 291 13.26 -21.39 -22.55
N THR A 292 12.64 -22.04 -23.53
CA THR A 292 13.00 -22.01 -24.95
C THR A 292 14.41 -22.50 -25.29
N VAL A 293 15.01 -23.32 -24.42
CA VAL A 293 16.36 -23.89 -24.64
C VAL A 293 16.34 -24.97 -25.71
N GLY A 294 15.33 -25.86 -25.69
CA GLY A 294 15.08 -26.86 -26.73
C GLY A 294 16.22 -27.85 -27.01
N TYR A 295 16.63 -28.68 -26.03
CA TYR A 295 17.73 -29.65 -26.22
C TYR A 295 17.49 -30.70 -27.31
N GLY A 296 16.24 -30.99 -27.69
CA GLY A 296 15.89 -31.88 -28.80
C GLY A 296 15.97 -33.38 -28.50
N ASP A 297 16.23 -33.75 -27.25
CA ASP A 297 16.24 -35.12 -26.72
C ASP A 297 14.84 -35.71 -26.56
N ILE A 298 13.88 -34.87 -26.19
CA ILE A 298 12.45 -35.20 -26.07
C ILE A 298 11.69 -34.30 -27.04
N THR A 299 10.76 -34.89 -27.80
CA THR A 299 9.94 -34.16 -28.78
C THR A 299 8.45 -34.32 -28.48
N PRO A 300 7.63 -33.29 -28.73
CA PRO A 300 6.20 -33.40 -28.50
C PRO A 300 5.55 -34.33 -29.54
N PHE A 301 4.55 -35.11 -29.12
CA PHE A 301 3.79 -36.00 -30.01
C PHE A 301 2.32 -35.57 -30.08
N GLY A 302 1.70 -35.66 -31.26
CA GLY A 302 0.29 -35.36 -31.46
C GLY A 302 -0.08 -33.93 -31.02
N TYR A 303 -1.09 -33.80 -30.15
CA TYR A 303 -1.56 -32.49 -29.64
C TYR A 303 -0.51 -31.74 -28.81
N SER A 304 0.50 -32.43 -28.26
CA SER A 304 1.58 -31.79 -27.53
C SER A 304 2.40 -30.83 -28.40
N ILE A 305 2.39 -30.98 -29.73
CA ILE A 305 3.07 -30.05 -30.65
C ILE A 305 2.47 -28.66 -30.52
N PHE A 306 1.14 -28.57 -30.54
CA PHE A 306 0.45 -27.29 -30.36
C PHE A 306 0.62 -26.74 -28.93
N LEU A 307 0.55 -27.60 -27.92
CA LEU A 307 0.77 -27.20 -26.53
C LEU A 307 2.18 -26.64 -26.31
N SER A 308 3.20 -27.24 -26.91
CA SER A 308 4.58 -26.71 -26.81
C SER A 308 4.72 -25.32 -27.40
N GLY A 309 4.02 -25.01 -28.50
CA GLY A 309 4.01 -23.66 -29.06
C GLY A 309 3.41 -22.64 -28.09
N ILE A 310 2.32 -23.01 -27.39
CA ILE A 310 1.71 -22.15 -26.37
C ILE A 310 2.65 -21.98 -25.18
N GLU A 311 3.23 -23.07 -24.68
CA GLU A 311 4.14 -23.03 -23.54
C GLU A 311 5.36 -22.16 -23.81
N MET A 312 5.99 -22.29 -24.99
CA MET A 312 7.11 -21.44 -25.40
C MET A 312 6.74 -19.96 -25.39
N PHE A 313 5.57 -19.61 -25.96
CA PHE A 313 5.10 -18.22 -25.99
C PHE A 313 4.85 -17.67 -24.57
N LEU A 314 4.21 -18.46 -23.71
CA LEU A 314 3.99 -18.10 -22.31
C LEU A 314 5.32 -17.95 -21.57
N GLY A 315 6.27 -18.85 -21.80
CA GLY A 315 7.59 -18.86 -21.20
C GLY A 315 8.38 -17.59 -21.47
N VAL A 316 8.54 -17.23 -22.76
CA VAL A 316 9.21 -15.98 -23.16
C VAL A 316 8.52 -14.75 -22.56
N THR A 317 7.19 -14.74 -22.57
CA THR A 317 6.39 -13.64 -21.98
C THR A 317 6.64 -13.51 -20.47
N MET A 318 6.62 -14.62 -19.73
CA MET A 318 6.83 -14.64 -18.29
C MET A 318 8.24 -14.22 -17.89
N VAL A 319 9.26 -14.63 -18.65
CA VAL A 319 10.65 -14.16 -18.46
C VAL A 319 10.74 -12.65 -18.67
N GLY A 320 10.08 -12.12 -19.70
CA GLY A 320 9.99 -10.67 -19.95
C GLY A 320 9.30 -9.91 -18.82
N ILE A 321 8.20 -10.44 -18.28
CA ILE A 321 7.49 -9.85 -17.15
C ILE A 321 8.35 -9.90 -15.88
N TRP A 322 9.00 -11.02 -15.60
CA TRP A 322 9.88 -11.15 -14.44
C TRP A 322 11.04 -10.16 -14.50
N THR A 323 11.74 -10.07 -15.63
CA THR A 323 12.85 -9.13 -15.82
C THR A 323 12.40 -7.67 -15.69
N ALA A 324 11.27 -7.29 -16.31
CA ALA A 324 10.74 -5.93 -16.23
C ALA A 324 10.32 -5.54 -14.79
N THR A 325 9.67 -6.45 -14.07
CA THR A 325 9.24 -6.20 -12.68
C THR A 325 10.40 -6.17 -11.72
N LEU A 326 11.42 -7.01 -11.93
CA LEU A 326 12.65 -6.99 -11.16
C LEU A 326 13.44 -5.69 -11.37
N ALA A 327 13.65 -5.29 -12.63
CA ALA A 327 14.33 -4.03 -12.97
C ALA A 327 13.62 -2.82 -12.34
N ARG A 328 12.28 -2.80 -12.41
CA ARG A 328 11.46 -1.76 -11.75
C ARG A 328 11.64 -1.74 -10.23
N LYS A 329 11.81 -2.91 -9.60
CA LYS A 329 11.96 -3.00 -8.14
C LYS A 329 13.38 -2.66 -7.66
N ILE A 330 14.40 -2.85 -8.49
CA ILE A 330 15.80 -2.52 -8.17
C ILE A 330 16.08 -1.03 -8.38
N ASN A 331 15.48 -0.42 -9.42
CA ASN A 331 15.71 0.98 -9.77
C ASN A 331 14.88 1.97 -8.92
N ARG A 332 14.11 1.48 -7.95
CA ARG A 332 13.30 2.27 -7.00
C ARG A 332 13.80 2.00 -5.60
#